data_AF-R1H9M9-F1
#
_entry.id   AF-R1H9M9-F1
#
_cell.length_a   1.000
_cell.length_b   1.000
_cell.length_c   1.000
_cell.angle_alpha   90.00
_cell.angle_beta   90.00
_cell.angle_gamma   90.00
#
_symmetry.space_group_name_H-M   'P 1'
#
loop_
_entity.id
_entity.type
_entity.pdbx_description
1 polymer ?
#
loop_
_entity_poly.entity_id
_entity_poly.type
_entity_poly.pdbx_seq_one_letter_code
_entity_poly.pdbx_strand_id
1 'polypeptide(L)'
;PLSRAVQTVADGVRPARLWLLLDEWSSVPLDLQPFLADLLRRSVLPVRGMTVKIAAIEHRARFFVPLDDDYLGIEVGSDAASAVSLDDALVFGRSPAAAQAFFRELFGNHVRPILASMLRTPVPGAFVDAAFDGGAFPELVRAAEGVPRDAINIAALAAQHAHDGKITLAHVRRAARDWYLRDKQSVISRDDDADRVLGLLVDEVVGRRRCRTFLLPARDRPAAIDTLCDARLLHILKRGVVDPRRPGRLYDGYAIDYGCYVALLAGNRRPADVFTVDKAVVDLERLGSS
;
A
#
# COMPACT_ATOMS: atom_id res chain seq x y z
N PRO A 1 30.15 3.80 26.42
CA PRO A 1 28.78 4.03 25.90
C PRO A 1 28.68 3.65 24.43
N LEU A 2 27.58 3.01 24.02
CA LEU A 2 27.34 2.56 22.64
C LEU A 2 27.51 3.70 21.62
N SER A 3 26.99 4.90 21.92
CA SER A 3 27.12 6.08 21.06
C SER A 3 28.57 6.46 20.75
N ARG A 4 29.49 6.31 21.71
CA ARG A 4 30.93 6.59 21.47
C ARG A 4 31.53 5.59 20.49
N ALA A 5 31.20 4.31 20.62
CA ALA A 5 31.69 3.28 19.70
C ALA A 5 31.14 3.50 18.28
N VAL A 6 29.84 3.80 18.17
CA VAL A 6 29.21 4.11 16.89
C VAL A 6 29.81 5.38 16.27
N GLN A 7 30.12 6.40 17.06
CA GLN A 7 30.83 7.60 16.59
C GLN A 7 32.23 7.29 16.07
N THR A 8 33.00 6.41 16.74
CA THR A 8 34.32 5.99 16.24
C THR A 8 34.22 5.33 14.86
N VAL A 9 33.20 4.50 14.64
CA VAL A 9 32.96 3.87 13.33
C VAL A 9 32.59 4.93 12.28
N ALA A 10 31.68 5.87 12.62
CA ALA A 10 31.28 6.95 11.72
C ALA A 10 32.45 7.87 11.35
N ASP A 11 33.37 8.12 12.28
CA ASP A 11 34.55 8.94 12.03
C ASP A 11 35.56 8.22 11.14
N GLY A 12 35.69 6.90 11.26
CA GLY A 12 36.59 6.09 10.45
C GLY A 12 36.24 6.03 8.96
N VAL A 13 34.99 6.32 8.59
CA VAL A 13 34.54 6.32 7.19
C VAL A 13 34.46 7.71 6.57
N ARG A 14 34.88 8.77 7.29
CA ARG A 14 34.87 10.12 6.74
C ARG A 14 35.73 10.21 5.47
N PRO A 15 35.32 10.99 4.45
CA PRO A 15 34.17 11.93 4.46
C PRO A 15 32.81 11.28 4.15
N ALA A 16 32.74 9.95 3.99
CA ALA A 16 31.47 9.27 3.73
C ALA A 16 30.55 9.30 4.97
N ARG A 17 29.26 9.04 4.73
CA ARG A 17 28.21 8.96 5.76
C ARG A 17 27.71 7.53 5.87
N LEU A 18 27.32 7.12 7.07
CA LEU A 18 26.70 5.81 7.31
C LEU A 18 25.18 5.93 7.27
N TRP A 19 24.54 5.00 6.57
CA TRP A 19 23.09 4.91 6.48
C TRP A 19 22.63 3.63 7.18
N LEU A 20 21.85 3.78 8.24
CA LEU A 20 21.18 2.67 8.91
C LEU A 20 19.74 2.61 8.40
N LEU A 21 19.46 1.59 7.58
CA LEU A 21 18.13 1.33 7.03
C LEU A 21 17.53 0.16 7.80
N LEU A 22 16.47 0.44 8.56
CA LEU A 22 15.68 -0.57 9.25
C LEU A 22 14.41 -0.80 8.43
N ASP A 23 14.35 -1.95 7.79
CA ASP A 23 13.16 -2.41 7.09
C ASP A 23 12.31 -3.30 7.99
N GLU A 24 11.02 -3.41 7.72
CA GLU A 24 10.09 -4.28 8.44
C GLU A 24 10.06 -4.05 9.97
N TRP A 25 9.92 -2.80 10.42
CA TRP A 25 9.79 -2.47 11.86
C TRP A 25 8.69 -3.28 12.57
N SER A 26 7.63 -3.63 11.83
CA SER A 26 6.49 -4.41 12.30
C SER A 26 6.83 -5.86 12.72
N SER A 27 8.03 -6.33 12.39
CA SER A 27 8.56 -7.63 12.83
C SER A 27 8.96 -7.65 14.31
N VAL A 28 9.21 -6.48 14.90
CA VAL A 28 9.48 -6.32 16.33
C VAL A 28 8.15 -6.36 17.09
N PRO A 29 8.02 -7.17 18.16
CA PRO A 29 6.83 -7.17 19.01
C PRO A 29 6.45 -5.76 19.48
N LEU A 30 5.15 -5.44 19.46
CA LEU A 30 4.64 -4.07 19.70
C LEU A 30 5.05 -3.50 21.07
N ASP A 31 5.21 -4.35 22.07
CA ASP A 31 5.68 -4.01 23.41
C ASP A 31 7.19 -3.73 23.46
N LEU A 32 7.98 -4.34 22.56
CA LEU A 32 9.43 -4.15 22.46
C LEU A 32 9.83 -2.97 21.56
N GLN A 33 8.96 -2.56 20.63
CA GLN A 33 9.24 -1.47 19.70
C GLN A 33 9.66 -0.16 20.39
N PRO A 34 9.00 0.32 21.47
CA PRO A 34 9.42 1.54 22.16
C PRO A 34 10.83 1.45 22.76
N PHE A 35 11.23 0.27 23.26
CA PHE A 35 12.57 0.07 23.82
C PHE A 35 13.65 0.11 22.74
N LEU A 36 13.40 -0.52 21.58
CA LEU A 36 14.31 -0.43 20.45
C LEU A 36 14.39 1.00 19.91
N ALA A 37 13.26 1.69 19.82
CA ALA A 37 13.21 3.10 19.44
C ALA A 37 14.03 3.96 20.39
N ASP A 38 13.91 3.75 21.70
CA ASP A 38 14.65 4.52 22.71
C ASP A 38 16.16 4.25 22.64
N LEU A 39 16.55 2.99 22.42
CA LEU A 39 17.95 2.62 22.19
C LEU A 39 18.51 3.38 20.97
N LEU A 40 17.78 3.39 19.85
CA LEU A 40 18.19 4.11 18.64
C LEU A 40 18.28 5.62 18.90
N ARG A 41 17.27 6.19 19.56
CA ARG A 41 17.22 7.61 19.93
C ARG A 41 18.42 8.03 20.75
N ARG A 42 18.78 7.27 21.79
CA ARG A 42 19.84 7.64 22.73
C ARG A 42 21.24 7.28 22.23
N SER A 43 21.38 6.27 21.36
CA SER A 43 22.70 5.75 20.97
C SER A 43 23.12 6.01 19.53
N VAL A 44 22.18 6.13 18.58
CA VAL A 44 22.48 6.22 17.15
C VAL A 44 22.14 7.59 16.57
N LEU A 45 20.93 8.12 16.85
CA LEU A 45 20.51 9.42 16.30
C LEU A 45 21.47 10.59 16.64
N PRO A 46 22.13 10.65 17.82
CA PRO A 46 23.07 11.73 18.13
C PRO A 46 24.41 11.64 17.40
N VAL A 47 24.70 10.52 16.71
CA VAL A 47 26.00 10.28 16.08
C VAL A 47 26.14 11.09 14.80
N ARG A 48 27.22 11.87 14.72
CA ARG A 48 27.51 12.70 13.54
C ARG A 48 27.96 11.83 12.37
N GLY A 49 27.48 12.18 11.18
CA GLY A 49 27.79 11.43 9.95
C GLY A 49 26.88 10.22 9.72
N MET A 50 25.87 10.01 10.56
CA MET A 50 24.87 8.95 10.39
C MET A 50 23.52 9.49 9.91
N THR A 51 22.81 8.65 9.17
CA THR A 51 21.41 8.84 8.79
C THR A 51 20.66 7.55 9.12
N VAL A 52 19.55 7.64 9.86
CA VAL A 52 18.68 6.50 10.16
C VAL A 52 17.38 6.65 9.36
N LYS A 53 16.94 5.57 8.72
CA LYS A 53 15.63 5.48 8.08
C LYS A 53 14.94 4.21 8.58
N ILE A 54 13.71 4.36 9.03
CA ILE A 54 12.91 3.26 9.55
C ILE A 54 11.67 3.14 8.67
N ALA A 55 11.52 2.00 7.99
CA ALA A 55 10.30 1.66 7.28
C ALA A 55 9.37 0.93 8.26
N ALA A 56 8.16 1.46 8.41
CA ALA A 56 7.18 0.96 9.35
C ALA A 56 5.77 1.04 8.75
N ILE A 57 4.92 0.12 9.17
CA ILE A 57 3.50 0.13 8.85
C ILE A 57 2.79 0.88 9.98
N GLU A 58 2.05 1.94 9.66
CA GLU A 58 1.55 2.93 10.63
C GLU A 58 0.80 2.29 11.81
N HIS A 59 -0.15 1.39 11.55
CA HIS A 59 -0.95 0.72 12.57
C HIS A 59 -0.19 -0.41 13.31
N ARG A 60 0.99 -0.83 12.81
CA ARG A 60 1.87 -1.83 13.47
C ARG A 60 3.12 -1.20 14.08
N ALA A 61 3.12 0.12 14.23
CA ALA A 61 4.27 0.87 14.71
C ALA A 61 3.93 1.61 16.00
N ARG A 62 4.68 1.30 17.06
CA ARG A 62 4.62 1.99 18.35
C ARG A 62 6.01 2.53 18.67
N PHE A 63 6.26 3.76 18.24
CA PHE A 63 7.54 4.44 18.48
C PHE A 63 7.62 5.14 19.82
N PHE A 64 6.49 5.53 20.42
CA PHE A 64 6.45 6.43 21.57
C PHE A 64 5.54 5.89 22.67
N VAL A 65 6.00 5.97 23.92
CA VAL A 65 5.20 5.72 25.12
C VAL A 65 5.45 6.86 26.11
N PRO A 66 4.41 7.64 26.47
CA PRO A 66 4.56 8.68 27.47
C PRO A 66 4.78 8.05 28.85
N LEU A 67 5.67 8.66 29.63
CA LEU A 67 5.85 8.43 31.06
C LEU A 67 5.52 9.74 31.79
N ASP A 68 5.48 9.72 33.12
CA ASP A 68 5.05 10.89 33.90
C ASP A 68 5.91 12.14 33.63
N ASP A 69 7.25 11.99 33.60
CA ASP A 69 8.23 13.07 33.42
C ASP A 69 9.18 12.88 32.21
N ASP A 70 9.03 11.80 31.44
CA ASP A 70 9.86 11.50 30.27
C ASP A 70 9.02 10.70 29.27
N TYR A 71 9.65 10.12 28.26
CA TYR A 71 9.03 9.16 27.36
C TYR A 71 10.03 8.07 27.00
N LEU A 72 9.47 6.90 26.68
CA LEU A 72 10.21 5.79 26.10
C LEU A 72 9.99 5.79 24.59
N GLY A 73 11.09 5.89 23.83
CA GLY A 73 11.07 5.66 22.40
C GLY A 73 11.54 6.85 21.56
N ILE A 74 10.88 7.12 20.43
CA ILE A 74 11.13 8.22 19.51
C ILE A 74 9.84 9.02 19.34
N GLU A 75 9.89 10.31 19.65
CA GLU A 75 8.81 11.23 19.35
C GLU A 75 8.95 11.76 17.91
N VAL A 76 8.04 11.35 17.02
CA VAL A 76 8.03 11.82 15.63
C VAL A 76 7.63 13.29 15.58
N GLY A 77 8.42 14.10 14.87
CA GLY A 77 8.30 15.56 14.82
C GLY A 77 9.22 16.30 15.78
N SER A 78 9.73 15.63 16.81
CA SER A 78 10.67 16.18 17.80
C SER A 78 12.06 15.53 17.65
N ASP A 79 12.14 14.21 17.83
CA ASP A 79 13.39 13.44 17.72
C ASP A 79 13.72 13.02 16.28
N ALA A 80 12.68 12.81 15.48
CA ALA A 80 12.79 12.37 14.10
C ALA A 80 11.93 13.27 13.21
N ALA A 81 12.35 13.44 11.95
CA ALA A 81 11.54 14.14 10.96
C ALA A 81 10.19 13.42 10.79
N SER A 82 9.17 14.20 10.40
CA SER A 82 7.83 13.67 10.13
C SER A 82 7.89 12.48 9.17
N ALA A 83 7.07 11.47 9.46
CA ALA A 83 6.95 10.29 8.61
C ALA A 83 6.58 10.69 7.18
N VAL A 84 7.34 10.20 6.21
CA VAL A 84 7.01 10.34 4.80
C VAL A 84 6.21 9.10 4.42
N SER A 85 4.94 9.29 4.06
CA SER A 85 4.13 8.22 3.49
C SER A 85 4.66 7.88 2.10
N LEU A 86 5.16 6.65 1.93
CA LEU A 86 5.58 6.15 0.61
C LEU A 86 4.37 6.03 -0.32
N ASP A 87 3.20 5.71 0.22
CA ASP A 87 1.97 5.64 -0.56
C ASP A 87 1.59 7.01 -1.11
N ASP A 88 1.80 8.09 -0.33
CA ASP A 88 1.60 9.49 -0.76
C ASP A 88 2.67 9.96 -1.76
N ALA A 89 3.92 9.52 -1.58
CA ALA A 89 5.03 9.87 -2.46
C ALA A 89 4.95 9.15 -3.81
N LEU A 90 4.41 7.93 -3.81
CA LEU A 90 4.21 7.10 -4.99
C LEU A 90 2.81 7.25 -5.59
N VAL A 91 2.01 8.29 -5.24
CA VAL A 91 0.62 8.47 -5.71
C VAL A 91 0.55 8.51 -7.23
N PHE A 92 0.38 7.31 -7.79
CA PHE A 92 -0.04 7.02 -9.15
C PHE A 92 -1.48 7.50 -9.40
N GLY A 93 -2.24 7.77 -8.33
CA GLY A 93 -3.61 8.27 -8.37
C GLY A 93 -3.78 9.67 -8.99
N ARG A 94 -2.71 10.47 -9.11
CA ARG A 94 -2.80 11.82 -9.74
C ARG A 94 -2.60 11.78 -11.26
N SER A 95 -2.01 10.71 -11.81
CA SER A 95 -1.81 10.56 -13.25
C SER A 95 -1.71 9.09 -13.66
N PRO A 96 -2.78 8.52 -14.26
CA PRO A 96 -2.74 7.18 -14.84
C PRO A 96 -1.60 7.00 -15.85
N ALA A 97 -1.21 8.07 -16.55
CA ALA A 97 -0.10 8.06 -17.50
C ALA A 97 1.26 7.90 -16.79
N ALA A 98 1.47 8.59 -15.66
CA ALA A 98 2.70 8.45 -14.87
C ALA A 98 2.82 7.04 -14.28
N ALA A 99 1.72 6.47 -13.81
CA ALA A 99 1.66 5.09 -13.34
C ALA A 99 2.07 4.10 -14.44
N GLN A 100 1.45 4.22 -15.62
CA GLN A 100 1.77 3.36 -16.75
C GLN A 100 3.23 3.51 -17.20
N ALA A 101 3.77 4.73 -17.20
CA ALA A 101 5.18 4.97 -17.53
C ALA A 101 6.11 4.29 -16.53
N PHE A 102 5.87 4.47 -15.23
CA PHE A 102 6.66 3.82 -14.17
C PHE A 102 6.65 2.29 -14.31
N PHE A 103 5.47 1.68 -14.43
CA PHE A 103 5.39 0.22 -14.54
C PHE A 103 6.00 -0.29 -15.84
N ARG A 104 5.85 0.45 -16.96
CA ARG A 104 6.51 0.10 -18.22
C ARG A 104 8.03 0.09 -18.06
N GLU A 105 8.59 1.07 -17.36
CA GLU A 105 10.03 1.11 -17.04
C GLU A 105 10.44 -0.02 -16.09
N LEU A 106 9.69 -0.25 -15.01
CA LEU A 106 9.93 -1.33 -14.04
C LEU A 106 10.05 -2.68 -14.72
N PHE A 107 9.05 -3.05 -15.54
CA PHE A 107 9.08 -4.32 -16.27
C PHE A 107 10.17 -4.32 -17.35
N GLY A 108 10.39 -3.19 -18.02
CA GLY A 108 11.48 -3.05 -18.99
C GLY A 108 12.85 -3.35 -18.37
N ASN A 109 13.10 -2.87 -17.16
CA ASN A 109 14.34 -3.10 -16.43
C ASN A 109 14.52 -4.58 -16.01
N HIS A 110 13.43 -5.28 -15.69
CA HIS A 110 13.48 -6.72 -15.36
C HIS A 110 13.66 -7.60 -16.58
N VAL A 111 12.96 -7.28 -17.67
CA VAL A 111 12.87 -8.15 -18.85
C VAL A 111 14.03 -7.92 -19.81
N ARG A 112 14.58 -6.69 -19.90
CA ARG A 112 15.64 -6.34 -20.85
C ARG A 112 16.90 -7.21 -20.71
N PRO A 113 17.47 -7.45 -19.51
CA PRO A 113 18.65 -8.31 -19.37
C PRO A 113 18.39 -9.75 -19.84
N ILE A 114 17.21 -10.28 -19.52
CA ILE A 114 16.79 -11.63 -19.91
C ILE A 114 16.64 -11.72 -21.42
N LEU A 115 15.85 -10.83 -22.03
CA LEU A 115 15.63 -10.82 -23.47
C LEU A 115 16.92 -10.54 -24.26
N ALA A 116 17.85 -9.71 -23.75
CA ALA A 116 19.15 -9.50 -24.38
C ALA A 116 20.00 -10.79 -24.43
N SER A 117 19.81 -11.71 -23.49
CA SER A 117 20.47 -13.02 -23.50
C SER A 117 19.79 -14.04 -24.43
N MET A 118 18.48 -13.92 -24.64
CA MET A 118 17.68 -14.87 -25.43
C MET A 118 17.55 -14.46 -26.90
N LEU A 119 17.50 -13.15 -27.18
CA LEU A 119 17.30 -12.59 -28.50
C LEU A 119 18.63 -12.11 -29.09
N ARG A 120 18.85 -12.43 -30.37
CA ARG A 120 19.99 -11.90 -31.14
C ARG A 120 19.77 -10.46 -31.63
N THR A 121 18.57 -9.92 -31.41
CA THR A 121 18.15 -8.58 -31.83
C THR A 121 17.85 -7.70 -30.63
N PRO A 122 18.02 -6.37 -30.74
CA PRO A 122 17.70 -5.44 -29.66
C PRO A 122 16.29 -5.64 -29.16
N VAL A 123 16.14 -5.74 -27.84
CA VAL A 123 14.84 -5.80 -27.17
C VAL A 123 14.10 -4.48 -27.45
N PRO A 124 12.94 -4.50 -28.12
CA PRO A 124 12.21 -3.27 -28.38
C PRO A 124 11.87 -2.56 -27.06
N GLY A 125 11.98 -1.23 -27.02
CA GLY A 125 11.42 -0.40 -25.93
C GLY A 125 9.90 -0.49 -25.81
N ALA A 126 9.26 -1.23 -26.72
CA ALA A 126 7.83 -1.51 -26.81
C ALA A 126 7.48 -2.95 -26.38
N PHE A 127 8.27 -3.61 -25.51
CA PHE A 127 7.96 -4.99 -25.10
C PHE A 127 6.55 -5.11 -24.49
N VAL A 128 6.07 -4.07 -23.77
CA VAL A 128 4.68 -4.01 -23.26
C VAL A 128 3.67 -4.14 -24.41
N ASP A 129 3.90 -3.46 -25.53
CA ASP A 129 2.98 -3.49 -26.67
C ASP A 129 3.04 -4.83 -27.43
N ALA A 130 4.18 -5.52 -27.35
CA ALA A 130 4.36 -6.87 -27.87
C ALA A 130 3.69 -7.92 -26.96
N ALA A 131 3.79 -7.76 -25.63
CA ALA A 131 3.32 -8.73 -24.64
C ALA A 131 1.84 -8.57 -24.28
N PHE A 132 1.29 -7.36 -24.32
CA PHE A 132 -0.09 -7.06 -23.93
C PHE A 132 -0.95 -6.68 -25.13
N ASP A 133 -2.23 -7.04 -25.05
CA ASP A 133 -3.23 -6.64 -26.03
C ASP A 133 -4.12 -5.50 -25.51
N GLY A 134 -4.38 -4.52 -26.38
CA GLY A 134 -5.25 -3.37 -26.12
C GLY A 134 -5.10 -2.76 -24.73
N GLY A 135 -6.20 -2.72 -23.97
CA GLY A 135 -6.27 -2.12 -22.64
C GLY A 135 -5.77 -3.01 -21.48
N ALA A 136 -5.10 -4.13 -21.75
CA ALA A 136 -4.68 -5.07 -20.70
C ALA A 136 -3.59 -4.49 -19.78
N PHE A 137 -2.61 -3.78 -20.32
CA PHE A 137 -1.56 -3.18 -19.50
C PHE A 137 -2.07 -2.07 -18.56
N PRO A 138 -2.91 -1.12 -19.01
CA PRO A 138 -3.59 -0.19 -18.10
C PRO A 138 -4.39 -0.90 -17.00
N GLU A 139 -5.06 -2.01 -17.31
CA GLU A 139 -5.78 -2.80 -16.31
C GLU A 139 -4.83 -3.45 -15.30
N LEU A 140 -3.67 -3.95 -15.74
CA LEU A 140 -2.64 -4.49 -14.86
C LEU A 140 -2.12 -3.42 -13.89
N VAL A 141 -1.82 -2.23 -14.40
CA VAL A 141 -1.37 -1.09 -13.59
C VAL A 141 -2.44 -0.69 -12.56
N ARG A 142 -3.72 -0.75 -12.95
CA ARG A 142 -4.84 -0.52 -12.04
C ARG A 142 -4.94 -1.63 -10.99
N ALA A 143 -4.84 -2.89 -11.40
CA ALA A 143 -4.93 -4.05 -10.51
C ALA A 143 -3.77 -4.12 -9.51
N ALA A 144 -2.62 -3.54 -9.84
CA ALA A 144 -1.49 -3.43 -8.94
C ALA A 144 -1.65 -2.35 -7.87
N GLU A 145 -2.57 -1.39 -8.05
CA GLU A 145 -2.83 -0.28 -7.13
C GLU A 145 -1.57 0.49 -6.68
N GLY A 146 -0.54 0.52 -7.52
CA GLY A 146 0.72 1.17 -7.23
C GLY A 146 1.75 0.31 -6.51
N VAL A 147 1.45 -0.96 -6.23
CA VAL A 147 2.36 -1.91 -5.58
C VAL A 147 3.18 -2.68 -6.64
N PRO A 148 4.51 -2.45 -6.73
CA PRO A 148 5.38 -3.12 -7.71
C PRO A 148 5.33 -4.65 -7.62
N ARG A 149 5.26 -5.19 -6.40
CA ARG A 149 5.19 -6.63 -6.13
C ARG A 149 3.94 -7.25 -6.73
N ASP A 150 2.78 -6.63 -6.52
CA ASP A 150 1.51 -7.12 -7.04
C ASP A 150 1.49 -7.05 -8.56
N ALA A 151 1.99 -5.97 -9.17
CA ALA A 151 2.12 -5.88 -10.62
C ALA A 151 2.92 -7.05 -11.20
N ILE A 152 4.07 -7.38 -10.61
CA ILE A 152 4.93 -8.48 -11.08
C ILE A 152 4.22 -9.82 -10.97
N ASN A 153 3.57 -10.11 -9.84
CA ASN A 153 2.89 -11.37 -9.62
C ASN A 153 1.64 -11.53 -10.49
N ILE A 154 0.83 -10.47 -10.62
CA ILE A 154 -0.34 -10.47 -11.50
C ILE A 154 0.10 -10.61 -12.96
N ALA A 155 1.17 -9.93 -13.39
CA ALA A 155 1.70 -10.06 -14.74
C ALA A 155 2.21 -11.48 -15.02
N ALA A 156 2.93 -12.09 -14.08
CA ALA A 156 3.43 -13.46 -14.21
C ALA A 156 2.28 -14.48 -14.33
N LEU A 157 1.24 -14.36 -13.52
CA LEU A 157 0.04 -15.20 -13.62
C LEU A 157 -0.74 -14.94 -14.91
N ALA A 158 -0.86 -13.68 -15.34
CA ALA A 158 -1.54 -13.33 -16.58
C ALA A 158 -0.79 -13.89 -17.81
N ALA A 159 0.54 -13.87 -17.79
CA ALA A 159 1.36 -14.50 -18.82
C ALA A 159 1.17 -16.02 -18.85
N GLN A 160 1.13 -16.69 -17.69
CA GLN A 160 0.84 -18.13 -17.61
C GLN A 160 -0.54 -18.47 -18.20
N HIS A 161 -1.57 -17.66 -17.92
CA HIS A 161 -2.90 -17.82 -18.51
C HIS A 161 -2.93 -17.54 -20.02
N ALA A 162 -2.05 -16.68 -20.52
CA ALA A 162 -1.95 -16.33 -21.94
C ALA A 162 -1.19 -17.38 -22.77
N HIS A 163 -0.38 -18.23 -22.13
CA HIS A 163 0.53 -19.17 -22.78
C HIS A 163 1.43 -18.46 -23.81
N ASP A 164 1.35 -18.84 -25.08
CA ASP A 164 2.14 -18.27 -26.17
C ASP A 164 1.50 -17.01 -26.80
N GLY A 165 0.32 -16.60 -26.33
CA GLY A 165 -0.42 -15.46 -26.83
C GLY A 165 -0.12 -14.15 -26.10
N LYS A 166 -0.69 -13.05 -26.61
CA LYS A 166 -0.68 -11.76 -25.90
C LYS A 166 -1.53 -11.83 -24.63
N ILE A 167 -1.11 -11.11 -23.60
CA ILE A 167 -1.85 -10.93 -22.36
C ILE A 167 -3.06 -10.03 -22.63
N THR A 168 -4.26 -10.59 -22.52
CA THR A 168 -5.53 -9.89 -22.72
C THR A 168 -6.06 -9.31 -21.41
N LEU A 169 -7.10 -8.46 -21.52
CA LEU A 169 -7.81 -7.93 -20.35
C LEU A 169 -8.38 -9.06 -19.46
N ALA A 170 -8.88 -10.14 -20.08
CA ALA A 170 -9.42 -11.28 -19.36
C ALA A 170 -8.33 -12.01 -18.56
N HIS A 171 -7.12 -12.16 -19.12
CA HIS A 171 -5.99 -12.78 -18.42
C HIS A 171 -5.60 -11.96 -17.19
N VAL A 172 -5.51 -10.63 -17.32
CA VAL A 172 -5.18 -9.74 -16.19
C VAL A 172 -6.22 -9.81 -15.09
N ARG A 173 -7.52 -9.73 -15.42
CA ARG A 173 -8.61 -9.81 -14.43
C ARG A 173 -8.62 -11.14 -13.69
N ARG A 174 -8.45 -12.23 -14.44
CA ARG A 174 -8.34 -13.58 -13.86
C ARG A 174 -7.12 -13.67 -12.94
N ALA A 175 -5.96 -13.21 -13.39
CA ALA A 175 -4.73 -13.21 -12.60
C ALA A 175 -4.84 -12.38 -11.33
N ALA A 176 -5.43 -11.17 -11.41
CA ALA A 176 -5.66 -10.32 -10.25
C ALA A 176 -6.57 -10.98 -9.22
N ARG A 177 -7.65 -11.63 -9.67
CA ARG A 177 -8.53 -12.42 -8.80
C ARG A 177 -7.80 -13.61 -8.17
N ASP A 178 -7.05 -14.37 -8.96
CA ASP A 178 -6.36 -15.56 -8.47
C ASP A 178 -5.22 -15.18 -7.50
N TRP A 179 -4.52 -14.07 -7.75
CA TRP A 179 -3.53 -13.48 -6.84
C TRP A 179 -4.17 -13.07 -5.50
N TYR A 180 -5.26 -12.31 -5.58
CA TYR A 180 -6.07 -11.90 -4.44
C TYR A 180 -6.53 -13.08 -3.58
N LEU A 181 -7.10 -14.12 -4.20
CA LEU A 181 -7.66 -15.26 -3.47
C LEU A 181 -6.58 -16.04 -2.72
N ARG A 182 -5.38 -16.14 -3.30
CA ARG A 182 -4.23 -16.82 -2.66
C ARG A 182 -3.70 -16.04 -1.46
N ASP A 183 -3.64 -14.72 -1.55
CA ASP A 183 -3.13 -13.86 -0.48
C ASP A 183 -4.13 -13.76 0.69
N LYS A 184 -5.43 -13.62 0.37
CA LYS A 184 -6.47 -13.26 1.35
C LYS A 184 -7.12 -14.43 2.07
N GLN A 185 -7.09 -15.64 1.49
CA GLN A 185 -7.61 -16.85 2.17
C GLN A 185 -6.91 -17.12 3.51
N SER A 186 -5.69 -16.62 3.72
CA SER A 186 -4.95 -16.84 4.96
C SER A 186 -5.26 -15.84 6.06
N VAL A 187 -5.74 -14.63 5.71
CA VAL A 187 -5.89 -13.50 6.65
C VAL A 187 -7.34 -13.31 7.08
N ILE A 188 -8.29 -13.31 6.15
CA ILE A 188 -9.70 -13.02 6.44
C ILE A 188 -10.44 -14.24 7.02
N SER A 189 -10.02 -15.46 6.67
CA SER A 189 -10.64 -16.70 7.17
C SER A 189 -10.52 -16.92 8.68
N ARG A 190 -9.79 -16.04 9.38
CA ARG A 190 -9.55 -16.10 10.83
C ARG A 190 -10.26 -14.97 11.60
N ASP A 191 -10.89 -14.03 10.89
CA ASP A 191 -11.60 -12.88 11.47
C ASP A 191 -12.95 -12.72 10.77
N ASP A 192 -13.97 -13.37 11.36
CA ASP A 192 -15.34 -13.38 10.83
C ASP A 192 -15.96 -11.98 10.77
N ASP A 193 -15.56 -11.06 11.65
CA ASP A 193 -16.08 -9.70 11.66
C ASP A 193 -15.51 -8.88 10.50
N ALA A 194 -14.20 -9.00 10.27
CA ALA A 194 -13.55 -8.38 9.12
C ALA A 194 -14.12 -8.91 7.79
N ASP A 195 -14.33 -10.23 7.65
CA ASP A 195 -14.94 -10.82 6.45
C ASP A 195 -16.35 -10.27 6.20
N ARG A 196 -17.18 -10.25 7.25
CA ARG A 196 -18.53 -9.71 7.20
C ARG A 196 -18.54 -8.24 6.79
N VAL A 197 -17.71 -7.41 7.42
CA VAL A 197 -17.61 -5.97 7.12
C VAL A 197 -17.15 -5.76 5.67
N LEU A 198 -16.17 -6.53 5.19
CA LEU A 198 -15.73 -6.45 3.81
C LEU A 198 -16.85 -6.79 2.82
N GLY A 199 -17.60 -7.87 3.07
CA GLY A 199 -18.73 -8.27 2.24
C GLY A 199 -19.79 -7.16 2.14
N LEU A 200 -20.14 -6.54 3.27
CA LEU A 200 -21.08 -5.41 3.32
C LEU A 200 -20.57 -4.19 2.54
N LEU A 201 -19.28 -3.86 2.70
CA LEU A 201 -18.66 -2.75 1.96
C LEU A 201 -18.63 -3.02 0.45
N VAL A 202 -18.31 -4.23 0.03
CA VAL A 202 -18.29 -4.61 -1.39
C VAL A 202 -19.69 -4.51 -2.00
N ASP A 203 -20.73 -5.03 -1.33
CA ASP A 203 -22.11 -4.95 -1.82
C ASP A 203 -22.58 -3.50 -1.94
N GLU A 204 -22.42 -2.70 -0.88
CA GLU A 204 -22.90 -1.32 -0.85
C GLU A 204 -22.11 -0.40 -1.78
N VAL A 205 -20.77 -0.40 -1.67
CA VAL A 205 -19.92 0.57 -2.38
C VAL A 205 -19.76 0.18 -3.85
N VAL A 206 -19.46 -1.09 -4.14
CA VAL A 206 -19.22 -1.55 -5.50
C VAL A 206 -20.50 -2.00 -6.18
N GLY A 207 -21.29 -2.85 -5.51
CA GLY A 207 -22.52 -3.41 -6.07
C GLY A 207 -23.58 -2.34 -6.36
N ARG A 208 -23.97 -1.60 -5.32
CA ARG A 208 -25.06 -0.61 -5.40
C ARG A 208 -24.58 0.75 -5.88
N ARG A 209 -23.55 1.32 -5.26
CA ARG A 209 -23.06 2.68 -5.59
C ARG A 209 -22.19 2.74 -6.83
N ARG A 210 -21.69 1.58 -7.33
CA ARG A 210 -20.80 1.50 -8.51
C ARG A 210 -19.56 2.38 -8.37
N CYS A 211 -19.03 2.48 -7.16
CA CYS A 211 -17.78 3.15 -6.83
C CYS A 211 -16.83 2.13 -6.20
N ARG A 212 -15.57 2.50 -5.98
CA ARG A 212 -14.67 1.73 -5.10
C ARG A 212 -14.25 2.49 -3.85
N THR A 213 -14.57 3.78 -3.78
CA THR A 213 -14.17 4.67 -2.71
C THR A 213 -15.35 5.01 -1.81
N PHE A 214 -15.09 5.16 -0.51
CA PHE A 214 -16.10 5.51 0.48
C PHE A 214 -15.48 6.31 1.63
N LEU A 215 -16.34 6.87 2.49
CA LEU A 215 -15.98 7.66 3.67
C LEU A 215 -16.53 6.98 4.91
N LEU A 216 -15.70 6.89 5.95
CA LEU A 216 -16.12 6.51 7.30
C LEU A 216 -15.80 7.64 8.28
N PRO A 217 -16.57 7.80 9.38
CA PRO A 217 -16.18 8.69 10.45
C PRO A 217 -14.75 8.41 10.93
N ALA A 218 -13.97 9.47 11.15
CA ALA A 218 -12.58 9.33 11.62
C ALA A 218 -12.49 8.88 13.10
N ARG A 219 -13.60 8.99 13.85
CA ARG A 219 -13.74 8.53 15.24
C ARG A 219 -14.59 7.27 15.27
N ASP A 220 -14.43 6.48 16.33
CA ASP A 220 -15.24 5.28 16.62
C ASP A 220 -15.18 4.23 15.49
N ARG A 221 -14.01 4.14 14.84
CA ARG A 221 -13.76 3.19 13.76
C ARG A 221 -13.73 1.76 14.33
N PRO A 222 -14.46 0.80 13.75
CA PRO A 222 -14.39 -0.60 14.16
C PRO A 222 -13.00 -1.19 13.91
N ALA A 223 -12.55 -2.06 14.82
CA ALA A 223 -11.27 -2.77 14.68
C ALA A 223 -11.17 -3.57 13.37
N ALA A 224 -12.29 -4.08 12.85
CA ALA A 224 -12.37 -4.73 11.55
C ALA A 224 -11.82 -3.86 10.40
N ILE A 225 -12.04 -2.53 10.42
CA ILE A 225 -11.50 -1.66 9.37
C ILE A 225 -9.97 -1.61 9.42
N ASP A 226 -9.39 -1.61 10.62
CA ASP A 226 -7.95 -1.66 10.79
C ASP A 226 -7.43 -3.02 10.31
N THR A 227 -8.02 -4.15 10.73
CA THR A 227 -7.70 -5.48 10.19
C THR A 227 -7.74 -5.53 8.66
N LEU A 228 -8.76 -4.93 8.04
CA LEU A 228 -8.89 -4.87 6.59
C LEU A 228 -7.81 -3.98 5.94
N CYS A 229 -7.36 -2.91 6.59
CA CYS A 229 -6.24 -2.09 6.11
C CYS A 229 -4.90 -2.85 6.23
N ASP A 230 -4.66 -3.51 7.37
CA ASP A 230 -3.47 -4.33 7.63
C ASP A 230 -3.33 -5.45 6.59
N ALA A 231 -4.46 -6.06 6.25
CA ALA A 231 -4.58 -7.10 5.25
C ALA A 231 -4.58 -6.57 3.80
N ARG A 232 -4.39 -5.25 3.59
CA ARG A 232 -4.39 -4.58 2.27
C ARG A 232 -5.68 -4.81 1.46
N LEU A 233 -6.80 -4.87 2.16
CA LEU A 233 -8.15 -5.03 1.59
C LEU A 233 -8.84 -3.68 1.40
N LEU A 234 -8.45 -2.73 2.24
CA LEU A 234 -8.82 -1.34 2.19
C LEU A 234 -7.55 -0.48 2.16
N HIS A 235 -7.56 0.56 1.32
CA HIS A 235 -6.48 1.54 1.21
C HIS A 235 -6.96 2.90 1.66
N ILE A 236 -6.24 3.56 2.56
CA ILE A 236 -6.56 4.92 2.99
C ILE A 236 -6.14 5.90 1.89
N LEU A 237 -7.10 6.68 1.38
CA LEU A 237 -6.85 7.66 0.33
C LEU A 237 -6.67 9.08 0.87
N LYS A 238 -7.40 9.43 1.93
CA LYS A 238 -7.32 10.78 2.53
C LYS A 238 -7.86 10.77 3.95
N ARG A 239 -7.17 11.43 4.87
CA ARG A 239 -7.64 11.64 6.24
C ARG A 239 -8.23 13.03 6.45
N GLY A 240 -9.10 13.14 7.44
CA GLY A 240 -9.62 14.44 7.90
C GLY A 240 -10.45 15.19 6.86
N VAL A 241 -11.19 14.46 6.02
CA VAL A 241 -12.14 15.04 5.08
C VAL A 241 -13.27 15.69 5.90
N VAL A 242 -13.42 17.00 5.75
CA VAL A 242 -14.50 17.76 6.38
C VAL A 242 -15.73 17.68 5.48
N ASP A 243 -16.87 17.33 6.05
CA ASP A 243 -18.17 17.51 5.41
C ASP A 243 -18.63 18.97 5.63
N PRO A 244 -18.72 19.80 4.57
CA PRO A 244 -19.16 21.20 4.72
C PRO A 244 -20.56 21.34 5.32
N ARG A 245 -21.40 20.31 5.24
CA ARG A 245 -22.76 20.30 5.78
C ARG A 245 -22.83 19.87 7.23
N ARG A 246 -21.76 19.25 7.75
CA ARG A 246 -21.63 18.83 9.15
C ARG A 246 -20.29 19.30 9.72
N PRO A 247 -20.13 20.62 9.94
CA PRO A 247 -18.91 21.18 10.52
C PRO A 247 -18.55 20.47 11.83
N GLY A 248 -17.29 20.08 11.99
CA GLY A 248 -16.78 19.40 13.19
C GLY A 248 -16.78 17.87 13.11
N ARG A 249 -17.43 17.25 12.10
CA ARG A 249 -17.24 15.82 11.81
C ARG A 249 -16.18 15.62 10.75
N LEU A 250 -15.17 14.83 11.10
CA LEU A 250 -14.09 14.40 10.21
C LEU A 250 -14.37 13.00 9.70
N TYR A 251 -14.05 12.79 8.44
CA TYR A 251 -14.14 11.49 7.78
C TYR A 251 -12.79 11.09 7.22
N ASP A 252 -12.52 9.79 7.23
CA ASP A 252 -11.42 9.19 6.51
C ASP A 252 -11.96 8.53 5.24
N GLY A 253 -11.24 8.73 4.15
CA GLY A 253 -11.54 8.20 2.83
C GLY A 253 -10.76 6.93 2.56
N TYR A 254 -11.48 5.92 2.09
CA TYR A 254 -10.96 4.59 1.80
C TYR A 254 -11.25 4.20 0.36
N ALA A 255 -10.42 3.32 -0.20
CA ALA A 255 -10.69 2.53 -1.40
C ALA A 255 -10.71 1.05 -1.06
N ILE A 256 -11.66 0.34 -1.66
CA ILE A 256 -11.66 -1.13 -1.67
C ILE A 256 -10.61 -1.60 -2.68
N ASP A 257 -9.79 -2.56 -2.25
CA ASP A 257 -8.76 -3.18 -3.07
C ASP A 257 -9.34 -3.78 -4.36
N TYR A 258 -8.60 -3.66 -5.47
CA TYR A 258 -9.08 -4.05 -6.80
C TYR A 258 -9.52 -5.52 -6.85
N GLY A 259 -8.79 -6.42 -6.20
CA GLY A 259 -9.10 -7.83 -6.25
C GLY A 259 -10.40 -8.19 -5.50
N CYS A 260 -10.89 -7.35 -4.58
CA CYS A 260 -12.14 -7.59 -3.85
C CYS A 260 -13.35 -7.59 -4.79
N TYR A 261 -13.26 -6.84 -5.89
CA TYR A 261 -14.39 -6.58 -6.76
C TYR A 261 -14.14 -6.90 -8.23
N VAL A 262 -12.95 -7.36 -8.61
CA VAL A 262 -12.63 -7.70 -10.00
C VAL A 262 -13.63 -8.69 -10.61
N ALA A 263 -14.16 -9.62 -9.81
CA ALA A 263 -15.17 -10.58 -10.25
C ALA A 263 -16.54 -9.94 -10.56
N LEU A 264 -16.84 -8.79 -9.95
CA LEU A 264 -18.07 -8.02 -10.17
C LEU A 264 -17.98 -7.12 -11.42
N LEU A 265 -16.81 -7.02 -12.04
CA LEU A 265 -16.59 -6.27 -13.29
C LEU A 265 -17.10 -7.07 -14.50
N ALA A 266 -18.40 -7.35 -14.55
CA ALA A 266 -19.07 -7.87 -15.73
C ALA A 266 -19.36 -6.70 -16.71
N GLY A 267 -18.58 -6.62 -17.79
CA GLY A 267 -18.76 -5.64 -18.89
C GLY A 267 -17.85 -4.41 -18.87
N ASN A 268 -18.13 -3.44 -19.75
CA ASN A 268 -17.34 -2.21 -19.96
C ASN A 268 -17.57 -1.12 -18.91
N ARG A 269 -18.47 -1.31 -17.93
CA ARG A 269 -18.75 -0.30 -16.90
C ARG A 269 -17.82 -0.50 -15.70
N ARG A 270 -16.99 0.52 -15.47
CA ARG A 270 -15.95 0.56 -14.44
C ARG A 270 -16.47 1.32 -13.22
N PRO A 271 -16.19 0.88 -11.99
CA PRO A 271 -16.49 1.68 -10.80
C PRO A 271 -15.77 3.02 -10.87
N ALA A 272 -16.45 4.09 -10.46
CA ALA A 272 -15.84 5.40 -10.40
C ALA A 272 -14.79 5.47 -9.27
N ASP A 273 -13.68 6.16 -9.54
CA ASP A 273 -12.62 6.47 -8.57
C ASP A 273 -12.89 7.82 -7.86
N VAL A 274 -14.11 8.33 -7.96
CA VAL A 274 -14.43 9.71 -7.60
C VAL A 274 -14.95 9.80 -6.17
N PHE A 275 -14.22 10.55 -5.34
CA PHE A 275 -14.75 11.07 -4.08
C PHE A 275 -15.81 12.14 -4.36
N THR A 276 -17.05 11.86 -3.98
CA THR A 276 -18.09 12.88 -3.77
C THR A 276 -18.66 12.66 -2.38
N VAL A 277 -18.41 13.60 -1.46
CA VAL A 277 -18.76 13.47 -0.03
C VAL A 277 -20.23 13.07 0.15
N ASP A 278 -21.11 13.68 -0.63
CA ASP A 278 -22.55 13.46 -0.64
C ASP A 278 -23.00 12.01 -0.88
N LYS A 279 -22.20 11.21 -1.60
CA LYS A 279 -22.52 9.84 -2.00
C LYS A 279 -21.56 8.81 -1.41
N ALA A 280 -20.52 9.25 -0.71
CA ALA A 280 -19.42 8.38 -0.27
C ALA A 280 -19.53 7.96 1.20
N VAL A 281 -20.27 8.69 2.05
CA VAL A 281 -20.39 8.32 3.48
C VAL A 281 -21.16 7.01 3.62
N VAL A 282 -20.55 6.06 4.32
CA VAL A 282 -21.12 4.75 4.66
C VAL A 282 -21.36 4.69 6.16
N ASP A 283 -22.53 4.16 6.53
CA ASP A 283 -22.92 3.91 7.92
C ASP A 283 -22.90 2.39 8.15
N LEU A 284 -21.87 1.91 8.84
CA LEU A 284 -21.63 0.48 9.04
C LEU A 284 -22.69 -0.16 9.96
N GLU A 285 -23.23 0.58 10.93
CA GLU A 285 -24.26 0.06 11.83
C GLU A 285 -25.55 -0.25 11.07
N ARG A 286 -25.90 0.62 10.11
CA ARG A 286 -27.07 0.42 9.25
C ARG A 286 -26.92 -0.75 8.29
N LEU A 287 -25.70 -1.00 7.79
CA LEU A 287 -25.43 -2.12 6.89
C LEU A 287 -25.56 -3.48 7.58
N GLY A 288 -25.22 -3.59 8.86
CA GLY A 288 -25.35 -4.85 9.62
C GLY A 288 -26.77 -5.19 10.08
N SER A 289 -27.72 -4.28 9.91
CA SER A 289 -29.11 -4.41 10.40
C SER A 289 -30.10 -4.85 9.31
N SER A 290 -29.61 -5.16 8.10
CA SER A 290 -30.42 -5.39 6.88
C SER A 290 -30.36 -6.83 6.41
#